data_AF-K1YUP2-F1
#
_entry.id   AF-K1YUP2-F1
#
_cell.length_a   1.000
_cell.length_b   1.000
_cell.length_c   1.000
_cell.angle_alpha   90.00
_cell.angle_beta   90.00
_cell.angle_gamma   90.00
#
_symmetry.space_group_name_H-M   'P 1'
#
loop_
_entity.id
_entity.type
_entity.pdbx_description
1 polymer ?
#
loop_
_entity_poly.entity_id
_entity_poly.type
_entity_poly.pdbx_seq_one_letter_code
_entity_poly.pdbx_strand_id
1 'polypeptide(L)'
;DRAIASMADFAGGSIDDFKAQLKTTAMFYEPGLAADFAAGKKLKDTMEYVRTFSFAHGLYGDADSKDFVGIEFPDGSVMGGKDNVRLRFSAEYMKMAAEGKL
;
A
#
# COMPACT_ATOMS: atom_id res chain seq x y z
N ASP A 1 17.10 13.63 -12.82
CA ASP A 1 16.82 15.08 -12.72
C ASP A 1 15.55 15.54 -13.43
N ARG A 2 15.39 15.33 -14.75
CA ARG A 2 14.15 15.74 -15.46
C ARG A 2 12.86 15.12 -14.88
N ALA A 3 12.88 13.83 -14.53
CA ALA A 3 11.72 13.17 -13.92
C ALA A 3 11.34 13.78 -12.56
N ILE A 4 12.33 14.08 -11.70
CA ILE A 4 12.12 14.71 -10.39
C ILE A 4 11.54 16.12 -10.56
N ALA A 5 12.07 16.91 -11.49
CA ALA A 5 11.55 18.26 -11.76
C ALA A 5 10.10 18.23 -12.24
N SER A 6 9.76 17.30 -13.16
CA SER A 6 8.39 17.15 -13.67
C SER A 6 7.43 16.67 -12.57
N MET A 7 7.85 15.74 -11.71
CA MET A 7 7.01 15.26 -10.61
C MET A 7 6.83 16.32 -9.52
N ALA A 8 7.86 17.11 -9.22
CA ALA A 8 7.76 18.22 -8.28
C ALA A 8 6.74 19.28 -8.75
N ASP A 9 6.84 19.70 -10.01
CA ASP A 9 5.90 20.63 -10.63
C ASP A 9 4.46 20.08 -10.60
N PHE A 10 4.27 18.81 -10.98
CA PHE A 10 2.95 18.17 -10.95
C PHE A 10 2.37 18.04 -9.54
N ALA A 11 3.21 17.78 -8.54
CA ALA A 11 2.81 17.72 -7.14
C ALA A 11 2.56 19.12 -6.52
N GLY A 12 2.78 20.20 -7.28
CA GLY A 12 2.61 21.58 -6.81
C GLY A 12 3.69 22.04 -5.82
N GLY A 13 4.88 21.43 -5.85
CA GLY A 13 5.98 21.70 -4.92
C GLY A 13 7.32 22.01 -5.62
N SER A 14 8.33 22.34 -4.83
CA SER A 14 9.68 22.52 -5.36
C SER A 14 10.42 21.18 -5.53
N ILE A 15 11.51 21.19 -6.31
CA ILE A 15 12.41 20.02 -6.44
C ILE A 15 12.92 19.58 -5.06
N ASP A 16 13.21 20.53 -4.18
CA ASP A 16 13.75 20.24 -2.86
C ASP A 16 12.69 19.61 -1.95
N ASP A 17 11.43 20.09 -2.02
CA ASP A 17 10.30 19.48 -1.30
C ASP A 17 10.06 18.05 -1.76
N PHE A 18 10.05 17.81 -3.08
CA PHE A 18 9.85 16.47 -3.62
C PHE A 18 11.00 15.53 -3.24
N LYS A 19 12.26 15.99 -3.27
CA LYS A 19 13.39 15.22 -2.77
C LYS A 19 13.28 14.93 -1.27
N ALA A 20 12.74 15.85 -0.47
CA ALA A 20 12.49 15.62 0.94
C ALA A 20 11.43 14.53 1.15
N GLN A 21 10.33 14.55 0.39
CA GLN A 21 9.30 13.50 0.40
C GLN A 21 9.87 12.13 0.00
N LEU A 22 10.73 12.06 -1.02
CA LEU A 22 11.38 10.81 -1.42
C LEU A 22 12.27 10.21 -0.32
N LYS A 23 12.88 11.05 0.52
CA LYS A 23 13.72 10.58 1.64
C LYS A 23 12.90 9.97 2.79
N THR A 24 11.66 10.43 2.96
CA THR A 24 10.77 9.93 4.03
C THR A 24 9.87 8.79 3.56
N THR A 25 9.68 8.65 2.26
CA THR A 25 8.87 7.60 1.65
C THR A 25 9.68 6.31 1.56
N ALA A 26 9.10 5.21 2.04
CA ALA A 26 9.65 3.88 1.80
C ALA A 26 9.42 3.49 0.33
N MET A 27 10.38 3.84 -0.53
CA MET A 27 10.28 3.64 -1.98
C MET A 27 10.48 2.20 -2.44
N PHE A 28 10.99 1.32 -1.56
CA PHE A 28 11.29 -0.08 -1.86
C PHE A 28 12.10 -0.27 -3.17
N TYR A 29 13.21 0.47 -3.32
CA TYR A 29 14.08 0.37 -4.50
C TYR A 29 14.66 -1.03 -4.72
N GLU A 30 14.75 -1.83 -3.65
CA GLU A 30 15.10 -3.24 -3.71
C GLU A 30 13.83 -4.10 -3.62
N PRO A 31 13.60 -5.03 -4.56
CA PRO A 31 12.36 -5.82 -4.62
C PRO A 31 12.15 -6.69 -3.37
N GLY A 32 13.24 -7.18 -2.75
CA GLY A 32 13.17 -7.95 -1.51
C GLY A 32 12.52 -7.19 -0.37
N LEU A 33 12.81 -5.89 -0.24
CA LEU A 33 12.21 -5.03 0.80
C LEU A 33 10.69 -4.89 0.62
N ALA A 34 10.21 -4.78 -0.62
CA ALA A 34 8.78 -4.73 -0.92
C ALA A 34 8.09 -6.07 -0.59
N ALA A 35 8.73 -7.19 -0.96
CA ALA A 35 8.22 -8.52 -0.68
C ALA A 35 8.10 -8.78 0.83
N ASP A 36 9.13 -8.43 1.60
CA ASP A 36 9.16 -8.57 3.05
C ASP A 36 8.11 -7.69 3.73
N PHE A 37 7.96 -6.44 3.27
CA PHE A 37 6.93 -5.55 3.79
C PHE A 37 5.52 -6.10 3.54
N ALA A 38 5.25 -6.59 2.32
CA ALA A 38 3.95 -7.14 1.95
C ALA A 38 3.61 -8.41 2.73
N ALA A 39 4.60 -9.26 3.02
CA ALA A 39 4.42 -10.46 3.84
C ALA A 39 4.39 -10.18 5.36
N GLY A 40 4.81 -8.99 5.79
CA GLY A 40 4.99 -8.64 7.19
C GLY A 40 3.70 -8.28 7.93
N LYS A 41 3.73 -8.44 9.27
CA LYS A 41 2.62 -8.05 10.16
C LYS A 41 2.25 -6.57 10.07
N LYS A 42 3.24 -5.70 9.83
CA LYS A 42 3.04 -4.24 9.74
C LYS A 42 2.00 -3.84 8.70
N LEU A 43 1.93 -4.54 7.56
CA LEU A 43 0.92 -4.27 6.54
C LEU A 43 -0.48 -4.53 7.09
N LYS A 44 -0.69 -5.66 7.78
CA LYS A 44 -1.99 -6.01 8.39
C LYS A 44 -2.41 -4.98 9.43
N ASP A 45 -1.48 -4.59 10.31
CA ASP A 45 -1.73 -3.55 11.32
C ASP A 45 -2.10 -2.21 10.67
N THR A 46 -1.40 -1.84 9.59
CA THR A 46 -1.69 -0.62 8.83
C THR A 46 -3.08 -0.67 8.20
N MET A 47 -3.46 -1.81 7.60
CA MET A 47 -4.77 -1.96 6.97
C MET A 47 -5.92 -1.98 7.98
N GLU A 48 -5.70 -2.51 9.18
CA GLU A 48 -6.66 -2.40 10.28
C GLU A 48 -6.88 -0.95 10.72
N TYR A 49 -5.82 -0.15 10.80
CA TYR A 49 -5.95 1.29 11.05
C TYR A 49 -6.72 1.99 9.91
N VAL A 50 -6.31 1.77 8.66
CA VAL A 50 -6.93 2.42 7.49
C VAL A 50 -8.41 2.11 7.39
N ARG A 51 -8.82 0.83 7.44
CA ARG A 51 -10.24 0.47 7.33
C ARG A 51 -11.07 0.98 8.50
N THR A 52 -10.49 1.02 9.71
CA THR A 52 -11.17 1.57 10.89
C THR A 52 -11.39 3.07 10.73
N PHE A 53 -10.35 3.80 10.31
CA PHE A 53 -10.43 5.22 10.01
C PHE A 53 -11.46 5.50 8.90
N SER A 54 -11.36 4.79 7.77
CA SER A 54 -12.27 4.98 6.63
C SER A 54 -13.72 4.77 7.01
N PHE A 55 -14.03 3.73 7.79
CA PHE A 55 -15.38 3.50 8.27
C PHE A 55 -15.84 4.58 9.25
N ALA A 56 -15.01 4.93 10.24
CA ALA A 56 -15.34 5.95 11.23
C ALA A 56 -15.62 7.33 10.61
N HIS A 57 -15.05 7.61 9.43
CA HIS A 57 -15.25 8.85 8.68
C HIS A 57 -16.22 8.72 7.50
N GLY A 58 -17.02 7.64 7.43
CA GLY A 58 -18.08 7.49 6.43
C GLY A 58 -17.58 7.27 4.99
N LEU A 59 -16.31 6.90 4.80
CA LEU A 59 -15.72 6.70 3.48
C LEU A 59 -16.20 5.40 2.80
N TYR A 60 -16.99 4.57 3.50
CA TYR A 60 -17.59 3.35 2.97
C TYR A 60 -19.03 3.56 2.49
N GLY A 61 -19.54 4.80 2.50
CA GLY A 61 -20.93 5.10 2.16
C GLY A 61 -21.90 4.46 3.14
N ASP A 62 -22.89 3.74 2.63
CA ASP A 62 -23.97 3.11 3.41
C ASP A 62 -23.60 1.74 4.01
N ALA A 63 -22.32 1.43 4.14
CA ALA A 63 -21.89 0.19 4.76
C ALA A 63 -22.20 0.18 6.27
N ASP A 64 -22.75 -0.91 6.78
CA ASP A 64 -23.07 -1.06 8.21
C ASP A 64 -21.88 -1.50 9.06
N SER A 65 -20.75 -1.86 8.45
CA SER A 65 -19.55 -2.32 9.14
C SER A 65 -18.27 -2.01 8.35
N LYS A 66 -17.17 -1.77 9.08
CA LYS A 66 -15.82 -1.75 8.50
C LYS A 66 -15.41 -3.08 7.87
N ASP A 67 -16.08 -4.18 8.20
CA ASP A 67 -15.91 -5.49 7.55
C ASP A 67 -16.53 -5.57 6.15
N PHE A 68 -17.28 -4.56 5.69
CA PHE A 68 -17.95 -4.60 4.38
C PHE A 68 -16.97 -4.87 3.22
N VAL A 69 -15.76 -4.31 3.28
CA VAL A 69 -14.70 -4.56 2.29
C VAL A 69 -13.74 -5.65 2.79
N GLY A 70 -13.51 -6.66 1.97
CA GLY A 70 -12.46 -7.65 2.17
C GLY A 70 -11.10 -7.18 1.65
N ILE A 71 -10.06 -7.38 2.46
CA ILE A 71 -8.66 -7.13 2.13
C ILE A 71 -7.90 -8.47 2.24
N GLU A 72 -7.38 -8.95 1.13
CA GLU A 72 -6.61 -10.20 1.06
C GLU A 72 -5.10 -9.93 1.14
N PHE A 73 -4.40 -10.72 1.95
CA PHE A 73 -2.96 -10.62 2.18
C PHE A 73 -2.19 -11.76 1.51
N PRO A 74 -0.85 -11.65 1.36
CA PRO A 74 -0.06 -12.65 0.65
C PRO A 74 -0.10 -14.07 1.22
N ASP A 75 -0.47 -14.23 2.50
CA ASP A 75 -0.65 -15.54 3.15
C ASP A 75 -2.04 -16.15 2.92
N GLY A 76 -2.87 -15.53 2.09
CA GLY A 76 -4.25 -15.93 1.79
C GLY A 76 -5.25 -15.57 2.89
N SER A 77 -4.81 -14.94 4.00
CA SER A 77 -5.74 -14.44 5.00
C SER A 77 -6.53 -13.24 4.47
N VAL A 78 -7.78 -13.14 4.89
CA VAL A 78 -8.67 -12.02 4.54
C VAL A 78 -9.11 -11.31 5.82
N MET A 79 -8.97 -9.99 5.83
CA MET A 79 -9.55 -9.10 6.84
C MET A 79 -10.81 -8.46 6.27
N GLY A 80 -11.91 -8.50 7.02
CA GLY A 80 -13.22 -8.07 6.54
C GLY A 80 -13.97 -9.14 5.73
N GLY A 81 -14.80 -8.70 4.79
CA GLY A 81 -15.76 -9.53 4.06
C GLY A 81 -15.09 -10.47 3.07
N LYS A 82 -15.01 -11.75 3.42
CA LYS A 82 -14.44 -12.81 2.55
C LYS A 82 -15.16 -12.94 1.20
N ASP A 83 -16.45 -12.65 1.18
CA ASP A 83 -17.28 -12.71 -0.04
C ASP A 83 -17.24 -11.40 -0.85
N ASN A 84 -16.51 -10.38 -0.38
CA ASN A 84 -16.42 -9.06 -1.02
C ASN A 84 -14.98 -8.50 -0.99
N VAL A 85 -13.99 -9.29 -1.43
CA VAL A 85 -12.59 -8.85 -1.52
C VAL A 85 -12.41 -7.84 -2.65
N ARG A 86 -12.08 -6.58 -2.28
CA ARG A 86 -11.86 -5.46 -3.22
C ARG A 86 -10.42 -4.98 -3.28
N LEU A 87 -9.60 -5.33 -2.30
CA LEU A 87 -8.18 -4.97 -2.25
C LEU A 87 -7.34 -6.21 -1.98
N ARG A 88 -6.24 -6.38 -2.74
CA ARG A 88 -5.33 -7.52 -2.61
C ARG A 88 -3.89 -7.04 -2.55
N PHE A 89 -3.18 -7.48 -1.54
CA PHE A 89 -1.74 -7.34 -1.46
C PHE A 89 -1.10 -8.66 -1.88
N SER A 90 -0.18 -8.59 -2.85
CA SER A 90 0.61 -9.74 -3.28
C SER A 90 2.10 -9.43 -3.12
N ALA A 91 2.85 -10.41 -2.60
CA ALA A 91 4.31 -10.37 -2.58
C ALA A 91 4.93 -11.09 -3.78
N GLU A 92 4.11 -11.74 -4.63
CA GLU A 92 4.55 -12.67 -5.67
C GLU A 92 5.54 -12.04 -6.65
N TYR A 93 5.15 -10.94 -7.28
CA TYR A 93 5.96 -10.31 -8.33
C TYR A 93 7.26 -9.70 -7.80
N MET A 94 7.22 -9.09 -6.60
CA MET A 94 8.42 -8.55 -5.97
C MET A 94 9.36 -9.67 -5.51
N LYS A 95 8.80 -10.80 -5.05
CA LYS A 95 9.60 -11.99 -4.77
C LYS A 95 10.23 -12.55 -6.04
N MET A 96 9.50 -12.65 -7.15
CA MET A 96 10.06 -13.05 -8.44
C MET A 96 11.20 -12.13 -8.89
N ALA A 97 11.03 -10.81 -8.76
CA ALA A 97 12.07 -9.84 -9.08
C ALA A 97 13.30 -9.99 -8.17
N ALA A 98 13.11 -10.19 -6.87
CA ALA A 98 14.21 -10.44 -5.92
C ALA A 98 14.97 -11.74 -6.22
N GLU A 99 14.27 -12.75 -6.76
CA GLU A 99 14.85 -14.02 -7.19
C GLU A 99 15.43 -13.98 -8.62
N GLY A 100 15.38 -12.84 -9.31
CA GLY A 100 15.87 -12.69 -10.68
C GLY A 100 15.03 -13.43 -11.74
N LYS A 101 13.75 -13.66 -11.46
CA LYS A 101 12.80 -14.39 -12.32
C LYS A 101 11.82 -13.50 -13.08
N LEU A 102 12.01 -12.17 -13.02
CA LEU A 102 11.24 -11.15 -13.71
C LEU A 102 12.16 -10.29 -14.58
#